data_AF-A0A941DNT6-F1
#
_entry.id   AF-A0A941DNT6-F1
#
_cell.length_a   1.000
_cell.length_b   1.000
_cell.length_c   1.000
_cell.angle_alpha   90.00
_cell.angle_beta   90.00
_cell.angle_gamma   90.00
#
_symmetry.space_group_name_H-M   'P 1'
#
loop_
_entity.id
_entity.type
_entity.pdbx_description
1 polymer ?
#
loop_
_entity_poly.entity_id
_entity_poly.type
_entity_poly.pdbx_seq_one_letter_code
_entity_poly.pdbx_strand_id
1 'polypeptide(L)'
;MMAVFVAFLHFFAAFGLAATLFAELMLLRPEPTLREARLLQWCDRWYGLFAGIVLGAGLFRVLYYAKGSAFYMGNPFFHLKITLYVITGLISIYPTITFLRWSKDLKAGLAPVISSQQYSRLRSILLLELVLLTAVLASASLMARGIAS
;
A
#
# COMPACT_ATOMS: atom_id res chain seq x y z
N MET A 1 7.68 -18.53 -18.92
CA MET A 1 6.46 -18.70 -18.09
C MET A 1 6.58 -18.01 -16.73
N MET A 2 7.60 -18.32 -15.91
CA MET A 2 7.76 -17.72 -14.57
C MET A 2 7.87 -16.18 -14.57
N ALA A 3 8.66 -15.59 -15.46
CA ALA A 3 8.79 -14.13 -15.57
C ALA A 3 7.45 -13.42 -15.81
N VAL A 4 6.57 -14.00 -16.63
CA VAL A 4 5.23 -13.47 -16.94
C VAL A 4 4.34 -13.56 -15.71
N PHE A 5 4.39 -14.69 -14.99
CA PHE A 5 3.62 -14.88 -13.77
C PHE A 5 4.01 -13.88 -12.67
N VAL A 6 5.32 -13.69 -12.43
CA VAL A 6 5.81 -12.69 -11.47
C VAL A 6 5.41 -11.28 -11.88
N ALA A 7 5.45 -10.98 -13.18
CA ALA A 7 5.00 -9.69 -13.68
C ALA A 7 3.51 -9.46 -13.46
N PHE A 8 2.68 -10.44 -13.77
CA PHE A 8 1.24 -10.44 -13.51
C PHE A 8 0.96 -10.22 -12.02
N LEU A 9 1.61 -10.99 -11.15
CA LEU A 9 1.40 -10.92 -9.71
C LEU A 9 1.75 -9.53 -9.15
N HIS A 10 2.86 -8.94 -9.62
CA HIS A 10 3.26 -7.58 -9.24
C HIS A 10 2.20 -6.55 -9.63
N PHE A 11 1.69 -6.59 -10.87
CA PHE A 11 0.66 -5.63 -11.31
C PHE A 11 -0.68 -5.86 -10.63
N PHE A 12 -1.13 -7.11 -10.51
CA PHE A 12 -2.35 -7.47 -9.80
C PHE A 12 -2.31 -6.94 -8.36
N ALA A 13 -1.20 -7.16 -7.65
CA ALA A 13 -1.03 -6.65 -6.31
C ALA A 13 -0.93 -5.12 -6.26
N ALA A 14 -0.31 -4.46 -7.25
CA ALA A 14 -0.26 -3.00 -7.30
C ALA A 14 -1.67 -2.38 -7.46
N PHE A 15 -2.53 -2.97 -8.29
CA PHE A 15 -3.93 -2.56 -8.41
C PHE A 15 -4.72 -2.89 -7.14
N GLY A 16 -4.49 -4.06 -6.54
CA GLY A 16 -5.08 -4.46 -5.27
C GLY A 16 -4.75 -3.47 -4.15
N LEU A 17 -3.48 -3.06 -4.04
CA LEU A 17 -2.98 -2.09 -3.08
C LEU A 17 -3.70 -0.73 -3.22
N ALA A 18 -3.83 -0.22 -4.44
CA ALA A 18 -4.54 1.02 -4.71
C ALA A 18 -6.04 0.91 -4.38
N ALA A 19 -6.65 -0.23 -4.72
CA ALA A 19 -8.06 -0.48 -4.47
C ALA A 19 -8.38 -0.59 -2.97
N THR A 20 -7.57 -1.31 -2.20
CA THR A 20 -7.78 -1.45 -0.75
C THR A 20 -7.55 -0.14 -0.02
N LEU A 21 -6.52 0.64 -0.40
CA LEU A 21 -6.26 1.95 0.18
C LEU A 21 -7.42 2.93 -0.08
N PHE A 22 -7.95 2.95 -1.31
CA PHE A 22 -9.12 3.77 -1.63
C PHE A 22 -10.36 3.30 -0.86
N ALA A 23 -10.56 1.98 -0.73
CA ALA A 23 -11.65 1.43 0.06
C ALA A 23 -11.56 1.83 1.54
N GLU A 24 -10.36 1.82 2.13
CA GLU A 24 -10.14 2.29 3.51
C GLU A 24 -10.53 3.76 3.68
N LEU A 25 -10.12 4.62 2.75
CA LEU A 25 -10.47 6.04 2.78
C LEU A 25 -11.99 6.27 2.69
N MET A 26 -12.70 5.45 1.92
CA MET A 26 -14.15 5.53 1.75
C MET A 26 -14.92 4.95 2.94
N LEU A 27 -14.40 3.89 3.56
CA LEU A 27 -14.99 3.23 4.71
C LEU A 27 -14.71 3.95 6.04
N LEU A 28 -13.66 4.76 6.12
CA LEU A 28 -13.32 5.50 7.34
C LEU A 28 -14.42 6.51 7.71
N ARG A 29 -15.02 6.30 8.87
CA ARG A 29 -16.06 7.16 9.48
C ARG A 29 -15.69 7.46 10.94
N PRO A 30 -16.13 8.58 11.53
CA PRO A 30 -15.94 8.85 12.96
C PRO A 30 -16.61 7.81 13.86
N GLU A 31 -17.81 7.36 13.47
CA GLU A 31 -18.60 6.35 14.18
C GLU A 31 -18.91 5.19 13.22
N PRO A 32 -17.94 4.30 12.96
CA PRO A 32 -18.16 3.17 12.06
C PRO A 32 -19.11 2.16 12.71
N THR A 33 -20.04 1.62 11.94
CA THR A 33 -20.82 0.45 12.36
C THR A 33 -19.92 -0.78 12.55
N LEU A 34 -20.40 -1.79 13.28
CA LEU A 34 -19.70 -3.06 13.47
C LEU A 34 -19.28 -3.72 12.14
N ARG A 35 -20.13 -3.58 11.10
CA ARG A 35 -19.84 -4.09 9.75
C ARG A 35 -18.74 -3.29 9.07
N GLU A 36 -18.83 -1.96 9.10
CA GLU A 36 -17.82 -1.08 8.48
C GLU A 36 -16.46 -1.25 9.13
N ALA A 37 -16.39 -1.32 10.46
CA ALA A 37 -15.14 -1.54 11.18
C ALA A 37 -14.49 -2.90 10.86
N ARG A 38 -15.29 -3.95 10.67
CA ARG A 38 -14.80 -5.26 10.20
C ARG A 38 -14.32 -5.20 8.75
N LEU A 39 -15.05 -4.53 7.87
CA LEU A 39 -14.62 -4.34 6.48
C LEU A 39 -13.31 -3.55 6.41
N LEU A 40 -13.16 -2.52 7.23
CA LEU A 40 -11.93 -1.74 7.31
C LEU A 40 -10.73 -2.59 7.75
N GLN A 41 -10.90 -3.46 8.76
CA GLN A 41 -9.86 -4.44 9.13
C GLN A 41 -9.52 -5.41 7.99
N TRP A 42 -10.50 -5.85 7.21
CA TRP A 42 -10.25 -6.73 6.07
C TRP A 42 -9.52 -6.01 4.95
N CYS A 43 -9.93 -4.79 4.61
CA CYS A 43 -9.24 -3.95 3.62
C CYS A 43 -7.77 -3.74 4.01
N ASP A 44 -7.49 -3.40 5.27
CA ASP A 44 -6.12 -3.19 5.77
C ASP A 44 -5.26 -4.46 5.72
N ARG A 45 -5.83 -5.63 6.03
CA ARG A 45 -5.12 -6.91 5.85
C ARG A 45 -4.79 -7.20 4.39
N TRP A 46 -5.74 -6.93 3.48
CA TRP A 46 -5.50 -7.10 2.04
C TRP A 46 -4.49 -6.07 1.52
N TYR A 47 -4.54 -4.82 2.00
CA TYR A 47 -3.54 -3.79 1.72
C TYR A 47 -2.14 -4.28 2.10
N GLY A 48 -1.96 -4.76 3.34
CA GLY A 48 -0.68 -5.29 3.81
C GLY A 48 -0.18 -6.49 3.00
N LEU A 49 -1.08 -7.42 2.63
CA LEU A 49 -0.75 -8.56 1.78
C LEU A 49 -0.31 -8.11 0.38
N PHE A 50 -1.08 -7.23 -0.27
CA PHE A 50 -0.72 -6.70 -1.57
C PHE A 50 0.58 -5.91 -1.52
N ALA A 51 0.85 -5.19 -0.44
CA ALA A 51 2.11 -4.48 -0.25
C ALA A 51 3.29 -5.47 -0.23
N GLY A 52 3.17 -6.54 0.57
CA GLY A 52 4.18 -7.60 0.60
C GLY A 52 4.41 -8.25 -0.77
N ILE A 53 3.33 -8.51 -1.52
CA ILE A 53 3.42 -9.11 -2.86
C ILE A 53 4.09 -8.16 -3.86
N VAL A 54 3.72 -6.88 -3.88
CA VAL A 54 4.34 -5.86 -4.76
C VAL A 54 5.84 -5.79 -4.50
N LEU A 55 6.25 -5.71 -3.23
CA LEU A 55 7.67 -5.63 -2.85
C LEU A 55 8.43 -6.91 -3.26
N GLY A 56 7.90 -8.08 -2.88
CA GLY A 56 8.52 -9.36 -3.18
C GLY A 56 8.66 -9.59 -4.69
N ALA A 57 7.55 -9.48 -5.44
CA ALA A 57 7.57 -9.66 -6.89
C ALA A 57 8.43 -8.58 -7.58
N GLY A 58 8.43 -7.35 -7.08
CA GLY A 58 9.28 -6.27 -7.59
C GLY A 58 10.77 -6.59 -7.44
N LEU A 59 11.18 -7.09 -6.28
CA LEU A 59 12.55 -7.51 -6.02
C LEU A 59 12.97 -8.67 -6.92
N PHE A 60 12.12 -9.70 -7.06
CA PHE A 60 12.36 -10.81 -7.98
C PHE A 60 12.55 -10.34 -9.42
N ARG A 61 11.76 -9.36 -9.87
CA ARG A 61 11.90 -8.79 -11.22
C ARG A 61 13.26 -8.12 -11.41
N VAL A 62 13.70 -7.31 -10.46
CA VAL A 62 15.00 -6.60 -10.54
C VAL A 62 16.17 -7.56 -10.55
N LEU A 63 16.13 -8.62 -9.73
CA LEU A 63 17.24 -9.55 -9.57
C LEU A 63 17.35 -10.57 -10.71
N TYR A 64 16.23 -11.06 -11.25
CA TYR A 64 16.23 -12.26 -12.11
C TYR A 64 15.66 -12.07 -13.52
N TYR A 65 14.80 -11.06 -13.76
CA TYR A 65 13.98 -11.03 -14.99
C TYR A 65 14.05 -9.73 -15.78
N ALA A 66 14.75 -8.71 -15.28
CA ALA A 66 14.78 -7.40 -15.89
C ALA A 66 16.08 -7.14 -16.68
N LYS A 67 16.23 -5.93 -17.24
CA LYS A 67 17.32 -5.46 -18.14
C LYS A 67 18.74 -5.48 -17.54
N GLY A 68 19.01 -6.28 -16.51
CA GLY A 68 20.23 -6.29 -15.71
C GLY A 68 20.16 -5.33 -14.52
N SER A 69 20.73 -5.70 -13.38
CA SER A 69 20.73 -4.90 -12.15
C SER A 69 21.36 -3.51 -12.34
N ALA A 70 22.36 -3.39 -13.23
CA ALA A 70 23.04 -2.14 -13.56
C ALA A 70 22.10 -1.05 -14.10
N PHE A 71 21.09 -1.41 -14.92
CA PHE A 71 20.10 -0.46 -15.44
C PHE A 71 19.26 0.17 -14.31
N TYR A 72 18.96 -0.61 -13.26
CA TYR A 72 18.16 -0.14 -12.13
C TYR A 72 18.99 0.66 -11.13
N MET A 73 20.19 0.19 -10.79
CA MET A 73 21.03 0.82 -9.78
C MET A 73 21.54 2.20 -10.21
N GLY A 74 21.65 2.46 -11.51
CA GLY A 74 22.02 3.79 -12.03
C GLY A 74 20.86 4.78 -12.15
N ASN A 75 19.60 4.33 -12.12
CA ASN A 75 18.46 5.21 -12.38
C ASN A 75 17.92 5.85 -11.07
N PRO A 76 17.92 7.19 -10.93
CA PRO A 76 17.45 7.85 -9.71
C PRO A 76 15.96 7.63 -9.45
N PHE A 77 15.13 7.44 -10.49
CA PHE A 77 13.71 7.13 -10.32
C PHE A 77 13.46 5.71 -9.82
N PHE A 78 14.41 4.78 -10.03
CA PHE A 78 14.37 3.48 -9.37
C PHE A 78 14.56 3.62 -7.85
N HIS A 79 15.56 4.40 -7.41
CA HIS A 79 15.77 4.65 -5.98
C HIS A 79 14.61 5.43 -5.38
N LEU A 80 14.14 6.48 -6.06
CA LEU A 80 13.02 7.29 -5.61
C LEU A 80 11.75 6.45 -5.38
N LYS A 81 11.35 5.62 -6.36
CA LYS A 81 10.13 4.82 -6.22
C LYS A 81 10.24 3.82 -5.06
N ILE A 82 11.42 3.22 -4.84
CA ILE A 82 11.63 2.27 -3.74
C ILE A 82 11.57 2.99 -2.40
N THR A 83 12.25 4.14 -2.27
CA THR A 83 12.22 4.97 -1.07
C THR A 83 10.80 5.42 -0.73
N LEU A 84 10.07 5.95 -1.71
CA LEU A 84 8.67 6.34 -1.53
C LEU A 84 7.81 5.17 -1.10
N TYR A 85 7.98 4.00 -1.73
CA TYR A 85 7.23 2.80 -1.41
C TYR A 85 7.47 2.32 0.03
N VAL A 86 8.73 2.33 0.48
CA VAL A 86 9.10 1.99 1.87
C VAL A 86 8.51 3.00 2.85
N ILE A 87 8.59 4.30 2.55
CA ILE A 87 7.98 5.35 3.39
C ILE A 87 6.47 5.15 3.52
N THR A 88 5.77 4.87 2.42
CA THR A 88 4.33 4.55 2.44
C THR A 88 4.05 3.37 3.38
N GLY A 89 4.81 2.27 3.26
CA GLY A 89 4.63 1.10 4.12
C GLY A 89 4.96 1.33 5.59
N LEU A 90 5.88 2.24 5.91
CA LEU A 90 6.16 2.62 7.30
C LEU A 90 5.04 3.49 7.90
N ILE A 91 4.48 4.39 7.11
CA ILE A 91 3.35 5.23 7.51
C ILE A 91 2.10 4.36 7.76
N SER A 92 1.88 3.34 6.93
CA SER A 92 0.71 2.45 7.03
C SER A 92 0.69 1.58 8.28
N ILE A 93 1.82 1.46 9.00
CA ILE A 93 1.87 0.78 10.30
C ILE A 93 0.88 1.40 11.31
N TYR A 94 0.70 2.72 11.29
CA TYR A 94 -0.20 3.39 12.23
C TYR A 94 -1.68 3.03 12.02
N PRO A 95 -2.26 3.16 10.80
CA PRO A 95 -3.59 2.63 10.48
C PRO A 95 -3.74 1.15 10.83
N THR A 96 -2.79 0.30 10.43
CA THR A 96 -2.85 -1.15 10.67
C THR A 96 -2.93 -1.48 12.16
N ILE A 97 -2.06 -0.91 12.99
CA ILE A 97 -2.11 -1.13 14.44
C ILE A 97 -3.44 -0.61 15.03
N THR A 98 -3.92 0.53 14.54
CA THR A 98 -5.19 1.12 14.99
C THR A 98 -6.36 0.18 14.71
N PHE A 99 -6.50 -0.29 13.48
CA PHE A 99 -7.59 -1.18 13.08
C PHE A 99 -7.49 -2.53 13.77
N LEU A 100 -6.28 -3.08 13.92
CA LEU A 100 -6.07 -4.34 14.63
C LEU A 100 -6.47 -4.26 16.11
N ARG A 101 -6.28 -3.12 16.79
CA ARG A 101 -6.69 -2.94 18.19
C ARG A 101 -8.20 -3.10 18.39
N TRP A 102 -9.02 -2.80 17.38
CA TRP A 102 -10.48 -3.00 17.44
C TRP A 102 -10.88 -4.48 17.51
N SER A 103 -9.96 -5.42 17.28
CA SER A 103 -10.29 -6.86 17.23
C SER A 103 -10.94 -7.37 18.52
N LYS A 104 -10.64 -6.79 19.68
CA LYS A 104 -11.30 -7.17 20.94
C LYS A 104 -12.75 -6.71 20.96
N ASP A 105 -13.01 -5.43 20.68
CA ASP A 105 -14.33 -4.83 20.69
C ASP A 105 -15.24 -5.46 19.63
N LEU A 106 -14.72 -5.68 18.42
CA LEU A 106 -15.46 -6.30 17.32
C LEU A 106 -15.86 -7.76 17.62
N LYS A 107 -15.07 -8.48 18.43
CA LYS A 107 -15.42 -9.83 18.90
C LYS A 107 -16.51 -9.80 19.98
N ALA A 108 -16.53 -8.75 20.79
CA ALA A 108 -17.59 -8.50 21.77
C ALA A 108 -18.89 -7.92 21.14
N GLY A 109 -18.91 -7.69 19.82
CA GLY A 109 -20.06 -7.11 19.12
C GLY A 109 -20.18 -5.59 19.29
N LEU A 110 -19.14 -4.94 19.81
CA LEU A 110 -19.10 -3.50 20.03
C LEU A 110 -18.44 -2.80 18.84
N ALA A 111 -19.06 -1.71 18.40
CA ALA A 111 -18.49 -0.84 17.38
C ALA A 111 -17.42 0.08 18.02
N PRO A 112 -16.24 0.24 17.41
CA PRO A 112 -15.21 1.13 17.93
C PRO A 112 -15.64 2.59 17.73
N VAL A 113 -15.40 3.42 18.74
CA VAL A 113 -15.62 4.87 18.67
C VAL A 113 -14.28 5.54 18.40
N ILE A 114 -14.20 6.31 17.31
CA ILE A 114 -12.97 7.00 16.92
C ILE A 114 -13.05 8.44 17.38
N SER A 115 -12.06 8.91 18.15
CA SER A 115 -12.00 10.33 18.51
C SER A 115 -11.81 11.21 17.27
N SER A 116 -12.31 12.46 17.31
CA SER A 116 -12.16 13.41 16.20
C SER A 116 -10.70 13.60 15.78
N GLN A 117 -9.78 13.64 16.75
CA GLN A 117 -8.34 13.74 16.49
C GLN A 117 -7.79 12.48 15.79
N GLN A 118 -8.19 11.29 16.23
CA GLN A 118 -7.75 10.04 15.61
C GLN A 118 -8.31 9.88 14.20
N TYR A 119 -9.58 10.25 13.99
CA TYR A 119 -10.20 10.25 12.67
C TYR A 119 -9.46 11.17 11.70
N SER A 120 -9.18 12.42 12.10
CA SER A 120 -8.44 13.37 11.27
C SER A 120 -7.06 12.84 10.91
N ARG A 121 -6.33 12.27 11.88
CA ARG A 121 -5.01 11.67 11.66
C ARG A 121 -5.06 10.48 10.70
N LEU A 122 -5.97 9.54 10.90
CA LEU A 122 -6.14 8.39 10.00
C LEU A 122 -6.46 8.86 8.57
N ARG A 123 -7.39 9.81 8.42
CA ARG A 123 -7.75 10.35 7.12
C ARG A 123 -6.57 11.03 6.42
N SER A 124 -5.80 11.85 7.13
CA SER A 124 -4.62 12.51 6.58
C SER A 124 -3.55 11.50 6.17
N ILE A 125 -3.35 10.43 6.95
CA ILE A 125 -2.41 9.36 6.62
C ILE A 125 -2.85 8.63 5.34
N LEU A 126 -4.10 8.18 5.25
CA LEU A 126 -4.59 7.47 4.06
C LEU A 126 -4.51 8.34 2.79
N LEU A 127 -4.79 9.65 2.92
CA LEU A 127 -4.61 10.61 1.81
C LEU A 127 -3.14 10.77 1.42
N LEU A 128 -2.24 10.87 2.40
CA LEU A 128 -0.81 10.94 2.16
C LEU A 128 -0.30 9.68 1.46
N GLU A 129 -0.75 8.50 1.89
CA GLU A 129 -0.41 7.22 1.24
C GLU A 129 -0.87 7.17 -0.21
N LEU A 130 -2.05 7.71 -0.55
CA LEU A 130 -2.52 7.82 -1.94
C LEU A 130 -1.61 8.73 -2.78
N VAL A 131 -1.19 9.87 -2.22
CA VAL A 131 -0.24 10.78 -2.89
C VAL A 131 1.11 10.09 -3.11
N LEU A 132 1.63 9.43 -2.08
CA LEU A 132 2.90 8.70 -2.17
C LEU A 132 2.82 7.55 -3.18
N LEU A 133 1.74 6.78 -3.18
CA LEU A 133 1.52 5.69 -4.15
C LEU A 133 1.44 6.24 -5.59
N THR A 134 0.80 7.39 -5.79
CA THR A 134 0.78 8.07 -7.09
C THR A 134 2.19 8.50 -7.51
N ALA A 135 2.99 9.02 -6.58
CA ALA A 135 4.39 9.39 -6.86
C ALA A 135 5.27 8.16 -7.18
N VAL A 136 5.02 7.00 -6.55
CA VAL A 136 5.64 5.71 -6.92
C VAL A 136 5.31 5.34 -8.36
N LEU A 137 4.03 5.44 -8.77
CA LEU A 137 3.60 5.14 -10.14
C LEU A 137 4.20 6.11 -11.17
N ALA A 138 4.24 7.40 -10.87
CA ALA A 138 4.87 8.40 -11.72
C ALA A 138 6.37 8.10 -11.91
N SER A 139 7.09 7.80 -10.82
CA SER A 139 8.50 7.42 -10.86
C SER A 139 8.73 6.15 -11.69
N ALA A 140 7.84 5.15 -11.58
CA ALA A 140 7.92 3.95 -12.40
C ALA A 140 7.75 4.24 -13.90
N SER A 141 6.86 5.16 -14.27
CA SER A 141 6.64 5.61 -15.65
C SER A 141 7.86 6.35 -16.23
N LEU A 142 8.45 7.27 -15.45
CA LEU A 142 9.66 8.01 -15.84
C LEU A 142 10.85 7.08 -16.07
N MET A 143 11.07 6.13 -15.13
CA MET A 143 12.09 5.10 -15.25
C MET A 143 11.87 4.21 -16.48
N ALA A 144 10.63 3.82 -16.79
CA ALA A 144 10.31 2.96 -17.94
C ALA A 144 10.62 3.64 -19.29
N ARG A 145 10.56 4.98 -19.34
CA ARG A 145 10.95 5.79 -20.51
C ARG A 145 12.45 6.07 -20.61
N GLY A 146 13.24 5.60 -19.64
CA GLY A 146 14.70 5.82 -19.60
C GLY A 146 15.09 7.26 -19.27
N ILE A 147 14.22 8.01 -18.60
CA ILE A 147 14.57 9.36 -18.16
C ILE A 147 15.58 9.21 -17.02
N ALA A 148 16.73 9.87 -17.15
CA ALA A 148 17.87 9.78 -16.23
C ALA A 148 18.46 8.36 -16.07
N SER A 149 18.45 7.53 -17.12
CA SER A 149 19.21 6.25 -17.20
C SER A 149 20.33 6.30 -18.21
#